data_AF-A0A2N5D8G9-F1
#
_entry.id   AF-A0A2N5D8G9-F1
#
_cell.length_a   1.000
_cell.length_b   1.000
_cell.length_c   1.000
_cell.angle_alpha   90.00
_cell.angle_beta   90.00
_cell.angle_gamma   90.00
#
_symmetry.space_group_name_H-M   'P 1'
#
loop_
_entity.id
_entity.type
_entity.pdbx_description
1 polymer ?
#
loop_
_entity_poly.entity_id
_entity_poly.type
_entity_poly.pdbx_seq_one_letter_code
_entity_poly.pdbx_strand_id
1 'polypeptide(L)'
;MSGPHLTVVPEETAGAEVYNLTRGPETTAQRLQRLQQEARQLAREEVEALERDLLALGERAQQIAHGGEAYAVGLREMASRLSSELPQKAQSLRAILERTARD
;
A
#
# COMPACT_ATOMS: atom_id res chain seq x y z
N MET A 1 13.17 -60.76 -26.83
CA MET A 1 13.98 -59.53 -26.68
C MET A 1 13.09 -58.45 -26.10
N SER A 2 12.85 -58.47 -24.79
CA SER A 2 12.02 -57.46 -24.11
C SER A 2 12.97 -56.46 -23.44
N GLY A 3 13.18 -55.31 -24.08
CA GLY A 3 13.95 -54.21 -23.48
C GLY A 3 13.11 -53.49 -22.41
N PRO A 4 13.74 -52.75 -21.49
CA PRO A 4 13.02 -52.03 -20.45
C PRO A 4 12.15 -50.91 -21.07
N HIS A 5 10.89 -50.85 -20.65
CA HIS A 5 9.99 -49.75 -20.97
C HIS A 5 10.42 -48.52 -20.17
N LEU A 6 11.03 -47.55 -20.85
CA LEU A 6 11.35 -46.24 -20.27
C LEU A 6 10.14 -45.31 -20.48
N THR A 7 9.53 -44.88 -19.39
CA THR A 7 8.49 -43.84 -19.40
C THR A 7 9.15 -42.51 -19.04
N VAL A 8 9.01 -41.51 -19.90
CA VAL A 8 9.49 -40.15 -19.64
C VAL A 8 8.55 -39.49 -18.64
N VAL A 9 9.07 -39.11 -17.47
CA VAL A 9 8.35 -38.26 -16.51
C VAL A 9 8.61 -36.81 -16.92
N PRO A 10 7.58 -35.98 -17.13
CA PRO A 10 7.79 -34.55 -17.32
C PRO A 10 8.40 -33.97 -16.03
N GLU A 11 9.52 -33.27 -16.15
CA GLU A 11 10.01 -32.41 -15.07
C GLU A 11 8.97 -31.31 -14.83
N GLU A 12 8.09 -31.50 -13.85
CA GLU A 12 7.38 -30.39 -13.22
C GLU A 12 8.41 -29.57 -12.43
N THR A 13 9.10 -28.67 -13.15
CA THR A 13 9.71 -27.47 -12.55
C THR A 13 8.60 -26.50 -12.15
N ALA A 14 7.66 -26.97 -11.33
CA ALA A 14 6.90 -26.09 -10.47
C ALA A 14 7.88 -25.63 -9.40
N GLY A 15 8.27 -24.35 -9.45
CA GLY A 15 9.26 -23.76 -8.55
C GLY A 15 9.08 -24.26 -7.14
N ALA A 16 10.09 -24.99 -6.64
CA ALA A 16 10.05 -25.58 -5.32
C ALA A 16 9.97 -24.45 -4.30
N GLU A 17 8.77 -24.13 -3.85
CA GLU A 17 8.57 -23.44 -2.58
C GLU A 17 9.27 -24.31 -1.54
N VAL A 18 10.33 -23.78 -0.95
CA VAL A 18 11.12 -24.45 0.07
C VAL A 18 10.22 -24.61 1.30
N TYR A 19 9.43 -25.68 1.33
CA TYR A 19 8.66 -26.07 2.49
C TYR A 19 9.65 -26.55 3.54
N ASN A 20 9.80 -25.76 4.61
CA ASN A 20 10.57 -26.18 5.76
C ASN A 20 9.80 -27.30 6.48
N LEU A 21 10.07 -28.55 6.09
CA LEU A 21 9.45 -29.78 6.60
C LEU A 21 9.60 -29.97 8.12
N THR A 22 10.50 -29.21 8.75
CA THR A 22 10.69 -29.18 10.21
C THR A 22 9.66 -28.33 10.95
N ARG A 23 8.93 -27.44 10.24
CA ARG A 23 7.83 -26.64 10.79
C ARG A 23 6.52 -27.34 10.41
N GLY A 24 5.81 -27.88 11.41
CA GLY A 24 4.49 -28.47 11.20
C GLY A 24 3.54 -27.47 10.51
N PRO A 25 2.50 -27.95 9.80
CA PRO A 25 1.59 -27.09 9.07
C PRO A 25 1.01 -26.01 9.98
N GLU A 26 0.92 -24.78 9.46
CA GLU A 26 0.35 -23.64 10.17
C GLU A 26 -1.06 -24.00 10.66
N THR A 27 -1.33 -23.80 11.95
CA THR A 27 -2.70 -23.98 12.46
C THR A 27 -3.59 -22.88 11.90
N THR A 28 -4.91 -23.11 11.86
CA THR A 28 -5.88 -22.08 11.42
C THR A 28 -5.71 -20.76 12.19
N ALA A 29 -5.40 -20.84 13.48
CA ALA A 29 -5.18 -19.66 14.33
C ALA A 29 -3.91 -18.89 13.92
N GLN A 30 -2.81 -19.59 13.65
CA GLN A 30 -1.56 -18.97 13.17
C GLN A 30 -1.78 -18.30 11.80
N ARG A 31 -2.48 -18.98 10.89
CA ARG A 31 -2.81 -18.47 9.55
C ARG A 31 -3.64 -17.19 9.62
N LEU A 32 -4.65 -17.18 10.50
CA LEU A 32 -5.46 -16.00 10.72
C LEU A 32 -4.64 -14.84 11.27
N GLN A 33 -3.76 -15.09 12.24
CA GLN A 33 -2.90 -14.05 12.82
C GLN A 33 -1.98 -13.43 11.77
N ARG A 34 -1.36 -14.27 10.93
CA ARG A 34 -0.51 -13.79 9.82
C ARG A 34 -1.30 -12.95 8.82
N LEU A 35 -2.47 -13.43 8.36
CA LEU A 35 -3.32 -12.68 7.44
C LEU A 35 -3.79 -11.34 8.03
N GLN A 36 -4.10 -11.29 9.33
CA GLN A 36 -4.44 -10.04 10.02
C GLN A 36 -3.27 -9.06 10.06
N GLN A 37 -2.04 -9.55 10.25
CA GLN A 37 -0.83 -8.71 10.21
C GLN A 37 -0.59 -8.17 8.81
N GLU A 38 -0.68 -9.02 7.78
CA GLU A 38 -0.55 -8.63 6.38
C GLU A 38 -1.61 -7.58 6.01
N ALA A 39 -2.88 -7.78 6.40
CA ALA A 39 -3.95 -6.82 6.14
C ALA A 39 -3.71 -5.46 6.82
N ARG A 40 -3.20 -5.46 8.07
CA ARG A 40 -2.85 -4.22 8.79
C ARG A 40 -1.69 -3.49 8.11
N GLN A 41 -0.68 -4.23 7.64
CA GLN A 41 0.44 -3.65 6.92
C GLN A 41 -0.01 -3.00 5.61
N LEU A 42 -0.79 -3.72 4.79
CA LEU A 42 -1.33 -3.18 3.54
C LEU A 42 -2.18 -1.92 3.78
N ALA A 43 -3.07 -1.96 4.77
CA ALA A 43 -3.89 -0.79 5.11
C ALA A 43 -3.04 0.42 5.52
N ARG A 44 -1.93 0.19 6.24
CA ARG A 44 -0.98 1.25 6.60
C ARG A 44 -0.30 1.85 5.37
N GLU A 45 0.19 1.01 4.47
CA GLU A 45 0.84 1.45 3.22
C GLU A 45 -0.10 2.31 2.36
N GLU A 46 -1.38 1.94 2.28
CA GLU A 46 -2.42 2.72 1.58
C GLU A 46 -2.64 4.10 2.23
N VAL A 47 -2.66 4.19 3.56
CA VAL A 47 -2.80 5.48 4.26
C VAL A 47 -1.56 6.37 4.04
N GLU A 48 -0.36 5.79 4.06
CA GLU A 48 0.89 6.51 3.76
C GLU A 48 0.96 6.97 2.29
N ALA A 49 0.35 6.23 1.36
CA ALA A 49 0.16 6.68 -0.02
C ALA A 49 -0.80 7.88 -0.09
N LEU A 50 -1.96 7.79 0.57
CA LEU A 50 -2.92 8.89 0.64
C LEU A 50 -2.32 10.16 1.27
N GLU A 51 -1.49 10.04 2.32
CA GLU A 51 -0.78 11.18 2.91
C GLU A 51 0.07 11.92 1.86
N ARG A 52 0.85 11.17 1.08
CA ARG A 52 1.70 11.71 0.00
C ARG A 52 0.86 12.38 -1.08
N ASP A 53 -0.27 11.79 -1.45
CA ASP A 53 -1.19 12.35 -2.44
C ASP A 53 -1.81 13.67 -1.98
N LEU A 54 -2.20 13.76 -0.70
CA LEU A 54 -2.75 15.00 -0.13
C LEU A 54 -1.71 16.13 -0.13
N LEU A 55 -0.45 15.83 0.19
CA LEU A 55 0.64 16.80 0.13
C LEU A 55 0.89 17.28 -1.30
N ALA A 56 1.02 16.35 -2.25
CA ALA A 56 1.24 16.68 -3.66
C ALA A 56 0.07 17.48 -4.25
N LEU A 57 -1.17 17.13 -3.90
CA LEU A 57 -2.35 17.89 -4.31
C LEU A 57 -2.38 19.29 -3.69
N GLY A 58 -1.95 19.43 -2.42
CA GLY A 58 -1.78 20.71 -1.76
C GLY A 58 -0.79 21.62 -2.48
N GLU A 59 0.37 21.10 -2.89
CA GLU A 59 1.36 21.84 -3.69
C GLU A 59 0.80 22.25 -5.06
N ARG A 60 0.09 21.35 -5.75
CA ARG A 60 -0.56 21.68 -7.03
C ARG A 60 -1.64 22.74 -6.86
N ALA A 61 -2.42 22.69 -5.77
CA ALA A 61 -3.41 23.71 -5.45
C ALA A 61 -2.72 25.06 -5.16
N GLN A 62 -1.56 25.05 -4.50
CA GLN A 62 -0.76 26.26 -4.30
C GLN A 62 -0.31 26.86 -5.63
N GLN A 63 0.17 26.06 -6.58
CA GLN A 63 0.55 26.55 -7.91
C GLN A 63 -0.61 27.23 -8.64
N ILE A 64 -1.83 26.66 -8.57
CA ILE A 64 -3.04 27.27 -9.16
C ILE A 64 -3.39 28.58 -8.45
N ALA A 65 -3.36 28.61 -7.11
CA ALA A 65 -3.68 29.81 -6.33
C ALA A 65 -2.77 30.99 -6.67
N HIS A 66 -1.49 30.72 -6.98
CA HIS A 66 -0.48 31.72 -7.33
C HIS A 66 -0.33 31.98 -8.84
N GLY A 67 -1.11 31.29 -9.69
CA GLY A 67 -1.01 31.40 -11.14
C GLY A 67 -1.51 32.72 -11.76
N GLY A 68 -1.87 33.71 -10.94
CA GLY A 68 -2.24 35.06 -11.39
C GLY A 68 -3.47 35.09 -12.29
N GLU A 69 -3.40 35.90 -13.35
CA GLU A 69 -4.53 36.11 -14.28
C GLU A 69 -4.82 34.91 -15.18
N ALA A 70 -3.94 33.89 -15.22
CA ALA A 70 -4.18 32.66 -15.97
C ALA A 70 -5.35 31.83 -15.40
N TYR A 71 -5.74 32.09 -14.13
CA TYR A 71 -6.82 31.39 -13.45
C TYR A 71 -7.88 32.37 -12.93
N ALA A 72 -9.15 32.04 -13.14
CA ALA A 72 -10.28 32.80 -12.62
C ALA A 72 -10.20 32.95 -11.09
N VAL A 73 -10.65 34.09 -10.56
CA VAL A 73 -10.57 34.43 -9.13
C VAL A 73 -11.15 33.31 -8.25
N GLY A 74 -12.35 32.82 -8.56
CA GLY A 74 -12.99 31.75 -7.78
C GLY A 74 -12.20 30.44 -7.75
N LEU A 75 -11.50 30.10 -8.84
CA LEU A 75 -10.63 28.92 -8.88
C LEU A 75 -9.41 29.11 -7.98
N ARG A 76 -8.81 30.31 -7.97
CA ARG A 76 -7.67 30.64 -7.10
C ARG A 76 -8.06 30.63 -5.63
N GLU A 77 -9.24 31.13 -5.28
CA GLU A 77 -9.76 31.10 -3.91
C GLU A 77 -10.03 29.67 -3.41
N MET A 78 -10.61 28.82 -4.26
CA MET A 78 -10.78 27.39 -3.95
C MET A 78 -9.43 26.70 -3.79
N ALA A 79 -8.49 26.93 -4.72
CA ALA A 79 -7.17 26.33 -4.67
C ALA A 79 -6.34 26.81 -3.46
N SER A 80 -6.49 28.08 -3.06
CA SER A 80 -5.86 28.62 -1.85
C SER A 80 -6.34 27.89 -0.59
N ARG A 81 -7.65 27.66 -0.46
CA ARG A 81 -8.21 26.86 0.65
C ARG A 81 -7.70 25.42 0.62
N LEU A 82 -7.72 24.76 -0.54
CA LEU A 82 -7.19 23.40 -0.67
C LEU A 82 -5.71 23.31 -0.29
N SER A 83 -4.90 24.29 -0.71
CA SER A 83 -3.46 24.32 -0.40
C SER A 83 -3.14 24.42 1.09
N SER A 84 -4.05 25.01 1.89
CA SER A 84 -3.88 25.10 3.33
C SER A 84 -4.51 23.91 4.07
N GLU A 85 -5.65 23.40 3.60
CA GLU A 85 -6.39 22.32 4.24
C GLU A 85 -5.74 20.95 4.06
N LEU A 86 -5.31 20.61 2.84
CA LEU A 86 -4.83 19.26 2.51
C LEU A 86 -3.57 18.86 3.31
N PRO A 87 -2.55 19.72 3.49
CA PRO A 87 -1.40 19.38 4.34
C PRO A 87 -1.77 19.15 5.80
N GLN A 88 -2.75 19.88 6.33
CA GLN A 88 -3.23 19.67 7.71
C GLN A 88 -3.95 18.32 7.85
N LYS A 89 -4.72 17.91 6.84
CA LYS A 89 -5.35 16.58 6.81
C LYS A 89 -4.30 15.47 6.71
N ALA A 90 -3.26 15.65 5.89
CA ALA A 90 -2.14 14.71 5.79
C ALA A 90 -1.45 14.51 7.16
N GLN A 91 -1.12 15.61 7.85
CA GLN A 91 -0.54 15.56 9.21
C GLN A 91 -1.46 14.86 10.22
N SER A 92 -2.77 15.10 10.14
CA SER A 92 -3.75 14.46 11.02
C SER A 92 -3.82 12.94 10.79
N LEU A 93 -3.81 12.50 9.53
CA LEU A 93 -3.77 11.08 9.18
C LEU A 93 -2.52 10.39 9.73
N ARG A 94 -1.36 11.01 9.53
CA ARG A 94 -0.08 10.51 10.07
C ARG A 94 -0.10 10.37 11.59
N ALA A 95 -0.60 11.38 12.30
CA ALA A 95 -0.68 11.35 13.76
C ALA A 95 -1.57 10.21 14.28
N ILE A 96 -2.68 9.93 13.59
CA ILE A 96 -3.57 8.80 13.91
C ILE A 96 -2.84 7.48 13.65
N LEU A 97 -2.18 7.34 12.51
CA LEU A 97 -1.44 6.13 12.14
C LEU A 97 -0.33 5.81 13.15
N GLU A 98 0.47 6.80 13.53
CA GLU A 98 1.54 6.66 14.52
C GLU A 98 1.00 6.31 15.92
N ARG A 99 -0.19 6.78 16.27
CA ARG A 99 -0.87 6.38 17.51
C ARG A 99 -1.29 4.92 17.47
N THR A 100 -1.96 4.49 16.40
CA THR A 100 -2.43 3.10 16.26
C THR A 100 -1.30 2.08 16.17
N ALA A 101 -0.09 2.49 15.80
CA ALA A 101 1.08 1.62 15.80
C ALA A 101 1.69 1.38 17.20
N ARG A 102 1.32 2.19 18.20
CA ARG A 102 1.77 2.04 19.60
C ARG A 102 0.80 1.22 20.46
N ASP A 103 -0.44 1.11 20.02
CA ASP A 103 -1.51 0.34 20.66
C ASP A 103 -1.48 -1.13 20.18
#